data_AF-A0A562L4S2-F1
#
_entry.id   AF-A0A562L4S2-F1
#
_cell.length_a   1.000
_cell.length_b   1.000
_cell.length_c   1.000
_cell.angle_alpha   90.00
_cell.angle_beta   90.00
_cell.angle_gamma   90.00
#
_symmetry.space_group_name_H-M   'P 1'
#
loop_
_entity.id
_entity.type
_entity.pdbx_description
1 polymer ?
#
loop_
_entity_poly.entity_id
_entity_poly.type
_entity_poly.pdbx_seq_one_letter_code
_entity_poly.pdbx_strand_id
1 'polypeptide(L)'
;MNTLPALRSTPVPALAWAILAASIATTLDLAFAIIYWQSLHDVSPLRVMQAIAAYWGWGRNAYSGGVDTAVLGATLFFARMCLLAVLYQIVARRYTVLVERPYLCGALFGLAIYLSTQYLMVPLIASMPPKPAFDRDLVWVSSCITAHMGLIGIPLALFARLAIHADD
;
A
#
# COMPACT_ATOMS: atom_id res chain seq x y z
N MET A 1 -52.26 7.09 -3.04
CA MET A 1 -50.98 7.03 -3.79
C MET A 1 -49.86 7.26 -2.79
N ASN A 2 -49.23 6.18 -2.29
CA ASN A 2 -48.12 6.26 -1.34
C ASN A 2 -46.84 6.64 -2.10
N THR A 3 -46.34 7.85 -1.90
CA THR A 3 -44.97 8.20 -2.26
C THR A 3 -44.05 7.59 -1.20
N LEU A 4 -43.46 6.44 -1.50
CA LEU A 4 -42.36 5.90 -0.69
C LEU A 4 -41.25 6.97 -0.64
N PRO A 5 -40.73 7.34 0.54
CA PRO A 5 -39.58 8.22 0.62
C PRO A 5 -38.43 7.51 -0.11
N ALA A 6 -37.89 8.17 -1.14
CA ALA A 6 -36.69 7.71 -1.80
C ALA A 6 -35.63 7.48 -0.72
N LEU A 7 -35.23 6.21 -0.53
CA LEU A 7 -34.12 5.86 0.34
C LEU A 7 -32.90 6.60 -0.20
N ARG A 8 -32.56 7.72 0.43
CA ARG A 8 -31.33 8.45 0.15
C ARG A 8 -30.21 7.50 0.51
N SER A 9 -29.60 6.86 -0.49
CA SER A 9 -28.29 6.26 -0.37
C SER A 9 -27.37 7.36 0.15
N THR A 10 -26.98 7.28 1.43
CA THR A 10 -25.97 8.17 1.97
C THR A 10 -24.72 7.97 1.13
N PRO A 11 -24.19 9.02 0.45
CA PRO A 11 -22.98 8.87 -0.32
C PRO A 11 -21.90 8.33 0.63
N VAL A 12 -21.29 7.21 0.26
CA VAL A 12 -20.20 6.64 1.04
C VAL A 12 -19.08 7.68 1.04
N PRO A 13 -18.64 8.16 2.21
CA PRO A 13 -17.66 9.24 2.26
C PRO A 13 -16.39 8.78 1.53
N ALA A 14 -15.76 9.67 0.75
CA ALA A 14 -14.54 9.38 0.00
C ALA A 14 -13.44 8.70 0.85
N LEU A 15 -13.38 9.05 2.15
CA LEU A 15 -12.50 8.43 3.14
C LEU A 15 -12.76 6.93 3.32
N ALA A 16 -14.01 6.47 3.31
CA ALA A 16 -14.33 5.05 3.43
C ALA A 16 -13.81 4.26 2.22
N TRP A 17 -13.89 4.84 1.01
CA TRP A 17 -13.28 4.26 -0.18
C TRP A 17 -11.75 4.20 -0.09
N ALA A 18 -11.11 5.24 0.46
CA ALA A 18 -9.67 5.25 0.67
C ALA A 18 -9.23 4.17 1.68
N ILE A 19 -9.98 4.01 2.78
CA ILE A 19 -9.74 2.97 3.80
C ILE A 19 -9.93 1.57 3.21
N LEU A 20 -10.95 1.36 2.38
CA LEU A 20 -11.18 0.08 1.72
C LEU A 20 -10.05 -0.24 0.74
N ALA A 21 -9.63 0.73 -0.07
CA ALA A 21 -8.50 0.59 -0.99
C ALA A 21 -7.21 0.24 -0.24
N ALA A 22 -6.92 0.98 0.84
CA ALA A 22 -5.76 0.75 1.68
C ALA A 22 -5.81 -0.63 2.34
N SER A 23 -6.97 -1.07 2.83
CA SER A 23 -7.14 -2.39 3.44
C SER A 23 -6.82 -3.51 2.45
N ILE A 24 -7.35 -3.42 1.23
CA ILE A 24 -7.11 -4.40 0.18
C ILE A 24 -5.63 -4.40 -0.23
N ALA A 25 -5.07 -3.22 -0.53
CA ALA A 25 -3.68 -3.10 -0.95
C ALA A 25 -2.70 -3.59 0.12
N THR A 26 -2.92 -3.21 1.38
CA THR A 26 -2.10 -3.65 2.52
C THR A 26 -2.17 -5.17 2.67
N THR A 27 -3.36 -5.75 2.61
CA THR A 27 -3.55 -7.19 2.78
C THR A 27 -2.87 -7.97 1.66
N LEU A 28 -3.06 -7.54 0.41
CA LEU A 28 -2.47 -8.20 -0.75
C LEU A 28 -0.94 -8.11 -0.75
N ASP A 29 -0.37 -6.93 -0.50
CA ASP A 29 1.09 -6.73 -0.49
C ASP A 29 1.74 -7.45 0.69
N LEU A 30 1.12 -7.42 1.88
CA LEU A 30 1.63 -8.13 3.04
C LEU A 30 1.54 -9.66 2.85
N ALA A 31 0.44 -10.17 2.29
CA ALA A 31 0.31 -11.58 1.96
C ALA A 31 1.36 -12.01 0.93
N PHE A 32 1.57 -11.22 -0.13
CA PHE A 32 2.62 -11.45 -1.11
C PHE A 32 4.01 -11.51 -0.44
N ALA A 33 4.33 -10.54 0.42
CA ALA A 33 5.61 -10.51 1.13
C ALA A 33 5.78 -11.73 2.05
N ILE A 34 4.76 -12.09 2.83
CA ILE A 34 4.80 -13.26 3.71
C ILE A 34 5.01 -14.54 2.89
N ILE A 35 4.23 -14.75 1.83
CA ILE A 35 4.33 -15.95 1.00
C ILE A 35 5.71 -16.04 0.36
N TYR A 36 6.22 -14.95 -0.22
CA TYR A 36 7.55 -14.92 -0.84
C TYR A 36 8.65 -15.31 0.15
N TRP A 37 8.68 -14.65 1.32
CA TRP A 37 9.74 -14.86 2.32
C TRP A 37 9.62 -16.19 3.06
N GLN A 38 8.40 -16.68 3.27
CA GLN A 38 8.17 -17.98 3.87
C GLN A 38 8.56 -19.10 2.91
N SER A 39 8.17 -19.02 1.63
CA SER A 39 8.43 -20.09 0.65
C SER A 39 9.88 -20.17 0.17
N LEU A 40 10.60 -19.04 0.11
CA LEU A 40 11.96 -19.03 -0.45
C LEU A 40 13.07 -18.96 0.60
N HIS A 41 12.76 -18.56 1.82
CA HIS A 41 13.76 -18.27 2.84
C HIS A 41 13.38 -18.77 4.25
N ASP A 42 12.30 -19.54 4.40
CA ASP A 42 11.80 -20.07 5.67
C ASP A 42 11.64 -19.01 6.78
N VAL A 43 11.33 -17.77 6.37
CA VAL A 43 11.16 -16.66 7.31
C VAL A 43 9.74 -16.66 7.86
N SER A 44 9.62 -16.63 9.19
CA SER A 44 8.33 -16.52 9.87
C SER A 44 7.56 -15.25 9.46
N PRO A 45 6.23 -15.31 9.27
CA PRO A 45 5.39 -14.14 9.01
C PRO A 45 5.60 -13.01 10.03
N LEU A 46 5.83 -13.38 11.30
CA LEU A 46 6.10 -12.44 12.38
C LEU A 46 7.34 -11.59 12.08
N ARG A 47 8.42 -12.20 11.56
CA ARG A 47 9.65 -11.50 11.21
C ARG A 47 9.47 -10.54 10.05
N VAL A 48 8.58 -10.85 9.09
CA VAL A 48 8.25 -9.94 7.98
C VAL A 48 7.61 -8.67 8.52
N MET A 49 6.61 -8.81 9.39
CA MET A 49 5.94 -7.67 10.03
C MET A 49 6.89 -6.86 10.93
N GLN A 50 7.77 -7.53 11.69
CA GLN A 50 8.82 -6.87 12.47
C GLN A 50 9.86 -6.16 11.60
N ALA A 51 10.18 -6.69 10.42
CA ALA A 51 11.09 -6.02 9.49
C ALA A 51 10.51 -4.69 9.00
N ILE A 52 9.19 -4.61 8.84
CA ILE A 52 8.51 -3.34 8.55
C ILE A 52 8.65 -2.37 9.73
N ALA A 53 8.46 -2.82 10.98
CA ALA A 53 8.70 -1.97 12.14
C ALA A 53 10.16 -1.50 12.25
N ALA A 54 11.11 -2.41 12.01
CA ALA A 54 12.54 -2.10 11.97
C ALA A 54 12.86 -1.00 10.96
N TYR A 55 12.21 -1.08 9.79
CA TYR A 55 12.35 -0.11 8.71
C TYR A 55 11.87 1.29 9.11
N TRP A 56 10.81 1.39 9.90
CA TRP A 56 10.22 2.67 10.35
C TRP A 56 10.90 3.28 11.59
N GLY A 57 12.17 2.96 11.85
CA GLY A 57 12.97 3.63 12.87
C GLY A 57 13.28 2.81 14.12
N TRP A 58 12.64 1.64 14.32
CA TRP A 58 12.96 0.78 15.47
C TRP A 58 14.27 0.00 15.31
N GLY A 59 14.81 -0.08 14.09
CA GLY A 59 16.06 -0.77 13.80
C GLY A 59 16.05 -2.23 14.26
N ARG A 60 17.19 -2.74 14.74
CA ARG A 60 17.33 -4.15 15.17
C ARG A 60 16.47 -4.50 16.38
N ASN A 61 16.08 -3.53 17.19
CA ASN A 61 15.26 -3.76 18.40
C ASN A 61 13.83 -4.20 18.05
N ALA A 62 13.37 -3.97 16.83
CA ALA A 62 12.09 -4.48 16.37
C ALA A 62 12.01 -6.01 16.40
N TYR A 63 13.14 -6.73 16.25
CA TYR A 63 13.12 -8.19 16.22
C TYR A 63 13.01 -8.83 17.60
N SER A 64 13.37 -8.10 18.67
CA SER A 64 13.25 -8.58 20.05
C SER A 64 11.88 -8.33 20.67
N GLY A 65 11.04 -7.47 20.09
CA GLY A 65 9.74 -7.07 20.67
C GLY A 65 8.57 -8.01 20.36
N GLY A 66 8.81 -9.16 19.73
CA GLY A 66 7.78 -10.17 19.47
C GLY A 66 6.55 -9.65 18.73
N VAL A 67 5.36 -10.04 19.20
CA VAL A 67 4.07 -9.71 18.57
C VAL A 67 3.80 -8.20 18.56
N ASP A 68 4.17 -7.47 19.61
CA ASP A 68 3.90 -6.03 19.72
C ASP A 68 4.55 -5.25 18.58
N THR A 69 5.82 -5.57 18.29
CA THR A 69 6.56 -4.98 17.17
C THR A 69 6.03 -5.39 15.81
N ALA A 70 5.46 -6.60 15.68
CA ALA A 70 4.83 -7.02 14.43
C ALA A 70 3.53 -6.23 14.17
N VAL A 71 2.69 -6.07 15.18
CA VAL A 71 1.46 -5.27 15.11
C VAL A 71 1.78 -3.81 14.80
N LEU A 72 2.82 -3.25 15.43
CA LEU A 72 3.30 -1.91 15.12
C LEU A 72 3.71 -1.79 13.63
N GLY A 73 4.49 -2.74 13.12
CA GLY A 73 4.92 -2.75 11.72
C GLY A 73 3.75 -2.79 10.74
N ALA A 74 2.78 -3.67 10.98
CA ALA A 74 1.57 -3.76 10.16
C ALA A 74 0.71 -2.50 10.26
N THR A 75 0.61 -1.88 11.43
CA THR A 75 -0.15 -0.65 11.63
C THR A 75 0.48 0.52 10.87
N LEU A 76 1.80 0.67 10.94
CA LEU A 76 2.54 1.69 10.18
C LEU A 76 2.43 1.46 8.67
N PHE A 77 2.46 0.20 8.25
CA PHE A 77 2.26 -0.16 6.84
C PHE A 77 0.86 0.23 6.35
N PHE A 78 -0.18 -0.13 7.11
CA PHE A 78 -1.55 0.25 6.81
C PHE A 78 -1.75 1.77 6.80
N ALA A 79 -1.18 2.50 7.77
CA ALA A 79 -1.24 3.95 7.82
C ALA A 79 -0.60 4.61 6.58
N ARG A 80 0.55 4.09 6.12
CA ARG A 80 1.18 4.52 4.86
C ARG A 80 0.25 4.28 3.67
N MET A 81 -0.43 3.13 3.60
CA MET A 81 -1.37 2.83 2.51
C MET A 81 -2.58 3.75 2.52
N CYS A 82 -3.13 4.06 3.69
CA CYS A 82 -4.20 5.06 3.83
C CYS A 82 -3.76 6.43 3.31
N LEU A 83 -2.55 6.88 3.68
CA LEU A 83 -1.99 8.14 3.19
C LEU A 83 -1.88 8.15 1.65
N LEU A 84 -1.34 7.09 1.06
CA LEU A 84 -1.20 6.98 -0.39
C LEU A 84 -2.55 6.95 -1.11
N ALA A 85 -3.55 6.26 -0.55
CA ALA A 85 -4.90 6.20 -1.10
C ALA A 85 -5.57 7.58 -1.10
N VAL A 86 -5.49 8.32 0.02
CA VAL A 86 -6.03 9.68 0.14
C VAL A 86 -5.31 10.63 -0.81
N LEU A 87 -3.98 10.58 -0.89
CA LEU A 87 -3.19 11.40 -1.81
C LEU A 87 -3.59 11.14 -3.28
N TYR A 88 -3.72 9.88 -3.68
CA TYR A 88 -4.16 9.54 -5.03
C TYR A 88 -5.57 10.10 -5.31
N GLN A 89 -6.51 9.95 -4.38
CA GLN A 89 -7.86 10.52 -4.53
C GLN A 89 -7.85 12.04 -4.69
N ILE A 90 -7.06 12.77 -3.88
CA ILE A 90 -6.95 14.23 -3.97
C ILE A 90 -6.43 14.65 -5.34
N VAL A 91 -5.39 13.98 -5.84
CA VAL A 91 -4.81 14.28 -7.15
C VAL A 91 -5.77 13.88 -8.28
N ALA A 92 -6.46 12.76 -8.16
CA ALA A 92 -7.41 12.28 -9.15
C ALA A 92 -8.61 13.22 -9.34
N ARG A 93 -9.05 13.93 -8.29
CA ARG A 93 -10.08 14.98 -8.40
C ARG A 93 -9.63 16.17 -9.26
N ARG A 94 -8.33 16.42 -9.35
CA ARG A 94 -7.77 17.54 -10.13
C ARG A 94 -7.44 17.16 -11.58
N TYR A 95 -7.18 15.88 -11.84
CA TYR A 95 -6.71 15.40 -13.13
C TYR A 95 -7.56 14.21 -13.61
N THR A 96 -8.49 14.47 -14.52
CA THR A 96 -9.45 13.47 -15.02
C THR A 96 -8.80 12.21 -15.60
N VAL A 97 -7.59 12.35 -16.17
CA VAL A 97 -6.82 11.22 -16.73
C VAL A 97 -6.57 10.10 -15.71
N LEU A 98 -6.43 10.43 -14.41
CA LEU A 98 -6.21 9.45 -13.33
C LEU A 98 -7.45 8.59 -13.06
N VAL A 99 -8.63 9.12 -13.39
CA VAL A 99 -9.94 8.46 -13.23
C VAL A 99 -10.32 7.70 -14.51
N GLU A 100 -10.00 8.26 -15.68
CA GLU A 100 -10.29 7.64 -16.97
C GLU A 100 -9.43 6.40 -17.25
N ARG A 101 -8.17 6.41 -16.81
CA ARG A 101 -7.19 5.33 -17.08
C ARG A 101 -6.64 4.71 -15.80
N PRO A 102 -7.48 4.11 -14.94
CA PRO A 102 -7.08 3.66 -13.60
C PRO A 102 -6.00 2.58 -13.64
N TYR A 103 -6.00 1.70 -14.65
CA TYR A 103 -4.99 0.65 -14.77
C TYR A 103 -3.60 1.21 -15.09
N LEU A 104 -3.50 2.12 -16.08
CA LEU A 104 -2.23 2.70 -16.47
C LEU A 104 -1.71 3.70 -15.42
N CYS A 105 -2.57 4.62 -14.98
CA CYS A 105 -2.20 5.61 -13.97
C CYS A 105 -1.92 4.94 -12.61
N GLY A 106 -2.72 3.93 -12.24
CA GLY A 106 -2.47 3.12 -11.05
C GLY A 106 -1.14 2.37 -11.13
N ALA A 107 -0.85 1.71 -12.26
CA ALA A 107 0.43 1.03 -12.45
C ALA A 107 1.63 2.01 -12.37
N LEU A 108 1.56 3.15 -13.05
CA LEU A 108 2.61 4.17 -12.97
C LEU A 108 2.77 4.73 -11.55
N PHE A 109 1.66 4.93 -10.84
CA PHE A 109 1.69 5.35 -9.44
C PHE A 109 2.32 4.28 -8.53
N GLY A 110 1.99 3.01 -8.73
CA GLY A 110 2.63 1.88 -8.04
C GLY A 110 4.14 1.84 -8.28
N LEU A 111 4.58 2.02 -9.54
CA LEU A 111 5.99 2.15 -9.87
C LEU A 111 6.64 3.34 -9.14
N ALA A 112 5.98 4.51 -9.11
CA ALA A 112 6.47 5.67 -8.37
C ALA A 112 6.57 5.40 -6.86
N ILE A 113 5.63 4.66 -6.27
CA ILE A 113 5.69 4.22 -4.87
C ILE A 113 6.91 3.31 -4.65
N TYR A 114 7.13 2.33 -5.53
CA TYR A 114 8.29 1.44 -5.42
C TYR A 114 9.60 2.24 -5.42
N LEU A 115 9.77 3.12 -6.42
CA LEU A 115 10.95 3.98 -6.53
C LEU A 115 11.11 4.88 -5.30
N SER A 116 10.02 5.50 -4.84
CA SER A 116 10.04 6.35 -3.65
C SER A 116 10.40 5.56 -2.38
N THR A 117 9.95 4.32 -2.26
CA THR A 117 10.35 3.45 -1.16
C THR A 117 11.85 3.16 -1.21
N GLN A 118 12.39 2.84 -2.39
CA GLN A 118 13.80 2.46 -2.56
C GLN A 118 14.78 3.63 -2.46
N TYR A 119 14.44 4.80 -3.00
CA TYR A 119 15.37 5.91 -3.18
C TYR A 119 15.11 7.09 -2.24
N LEU A 120 13.92 7.22 -1.65
CA LEU A 120 13.60 8.28 -0.70
C LEU A 120 13.46 7.72 0.72
N MET A 121 12.52 6.80 0.91
CA MET A 121 12.16 6.34 2.25
C MET A 121 13.27 5.50 2.87
N VAL A 122 13.91 4.61 2.10
CA VAL A 122 15.03 3.80 2.58
C VAL A 122 16.18 4.72 3.06
N PRO A 123 16.70 5.69 2.27
CA PRO A 123 17.75 6.57 2.77
C PRO A 123 17.36 7.47 3.95
N LEU A 124 16.10 7.92 4.00
CA LEU A 124 15.65 8.90 5.01
C LEU A 124 15.24 8.26 6.34
N ILE A 125 14.67 7.06 6.31
CA ILE A 125 13.98 6.45 7.46
C ILE A 125 14.65 5.15 7.90
N ALA A 126 15.23 4.38 6.98
CA ALA A 126 15.71 3.04 7.31
C ALA A 126 16.87 3.13 8.30
N SER A 127 16.64 2.63 9.51
CA SER A 127 17.68 2.41 10.53
C SER A 127 18.56 1.20 10.23
N MET A 128 18.39 0.57 9.06
CA MET A 128 19.27 -0.48 8.55
C MET A 128 19.82 -0.08 7.19
N PRO A 129 21.13 -0.26 6.96
CA PRO A 129 21.72 0.05 5.67
C PRO A 129 21.04 -0.82 4.60
N PRO A 130 20.58 -0.21 3.49
CA PRO A 130 20.08 -1.00 2.37
C PRO A 130 21.17 -1.96 1.91
N LYS A 131 20.82 -3.24 1.68
CA LYS A 131 21.64 -4.06 0.80
C LYS A 131 21.74 -3.32 -0.54
N PRO A 132 22.95 -3.19 -1.13
CA PRO A 132 23.14 -2.48 -2.39
C PRO A 132 22.12 -2.96 -3.43
N ALA A 133 21.54 -2.03 -4.20
CA ALA A 133 20.55 -2.37 -5.21
C ALA A 133 21.05 -3.42 -6.24
N PHE A 134 22.37 -3.53 -6.38
CA PHE A 134 23.08 -4.42 -7.29
C PHE A 134 23.20 -5.88 -6.82
N ASP A 135 23.04 -6.16 -5.51
CA ASP A 135 23.07 -7.52 -4.95
C ASP A 135 21.66 -8.13 -4.78
N ARG A 136 20.64 -7.47 -5.31
CA ARG A 136 19.25 -7.93 -5.21
C ARG A 136 18.92 -8.84 -6.39
N ASP A 137 18.48 -10.05 -6.05
CA ASP A 137 17.90 -11.00 -6.99
C ASP A 137 16.91 -10.30 -7.93
N LEU A 138 17.16 -10.40 -9.24
CA LEU A 138 16.32 -9.79 -10.28
C LEU A 138 14.88 -10.30 -10.17
N VAL A 139 14.68 -11.53 -9.71
CA VAL A 139 13.35 -12.10 -9.46
C VAL A 139 12.66 -11.33 -8.34
N TRP A 140 13.34 -11.01 -7.24
CA TRP A 140 12.76 -10.21 -6.17
C TRP A 140 12.40 -8.80 -6.63
N VAL A 141 13.33 -8.13 -7.34
CA VAL A 141 13.12 -6.76 -7.82
C VAL A 141 11.92 -6.68 -8.78
N SER A 142 11.86 -7.58 -9.76
CA SER A 142 10.74 -7.63 -10.72
C SER A 142 9.42 -7.99 -10.05
N SER A 143 9.44 -8.90 -9.06
CA SER A 143 8.26 -9.25 -8.29
C SER A 143 7.76 -8.08 -7.44
N CYS A 144 8.65 -7.32 -6.80
CA CYS A 144 8.28 -6.12 -6.07
C CYS A 144 7.66 -5.06 -6.97
N ILE A 145 8.25 -4.79 -8.14
CA ILE A 145 7.71 -3.81 -9.09
C ILE A 145 6.31 -4.23 -9.52
N THR A 146 6.13 -5.49 -9.90
CA THR A 146 4.84 -6.04 -10.33
C THR A 146 3.81 -5.97 -9.20
N ALA A 147 4.19 -6.32 -7.97
CA ALA A 147 3.35 -6.22 -6.80
C ALA A 147 2.94 -4.76 -6.51
N HIS A 148 3.86 -3.80 -6.59
CA HIS A 148 3.52 -2.40 -6.36
C HIS A 148 2.59 -1.83 -7.43
N MET A 149 2.79 -2.20 -8.69
CA MET A 149 1.90 -1.79 -9.78
C MET A 149 0.52 -2.42 -9.63
N GLY A 150 0.46 -3.74 -9.42
CA GLY A 150 -0.77 -4.53 -9.47
C GLY A 150 -1.55 -4.61 -8.17
N LEU A 151 -0.87 -4.78 -7.03
CA LEU A 151 -1.48 -5.01 -5.72
C LEU A 151 -1.69 -3.71 -4.93
N ILE A 152 -0.95 -2.65 -5.26
CA ILE A 152 -1.07 -1.35 -4.59
C ILE A 152 -1.66 -0.30 -5.54
N GLY A 153 -0.94 0.00 -6.63
CA GLY A 153 -1.26 1.12 -7.51
C GLY A 153 -2.63 1.01 -8.18
N ILE A 154 -2.92 -0.13 -8.82
CA ILE A 154 -4.19 -0.37 -9.51
C ILE A 154 -5.39 -0.33 -8.53
N PRO A 155 -5.40 -1.04 -7.39
CA PRO A 155 -6.49 -0.96 -6.42
C PRO A 155 -6.74 0.48 -5.95
N LEU A 156 -5.69 1.22 -5.57
CA LEU A 156 -5.83 2.61 -5.14
C LEU A 156 -6.48 3.48 -6.23
N ALA A 157 -6.09 3.30 -7.48
CA ALA A 157 -6.67 4.05 -8.61
C ALA A 157 -8.13 3.69 -8.88
N LEU A 158 -8.49 2.40 -8.82
CA LEU A 158 -9.85 1.93 -9.03
C LEU A 158 -10.80 2.46 -7.94
N PHE A 159 -10.39 2.38 -6.68
CA PHE A 159 -11.21 2.88 -5.57
C PHE A 159 -11.29 4.41 -5.54
N ALA A 160 -10.26 5.12 -6.01
CA ALA A 160 -10.35 6.56 -6.20
C ALA A 160 -11.38 6.95 -7.26
N ARG A 161 -11.44 6.21 -8.38
CA ARG A 161 -12.47 6.38 -9.40
C ARG A 161 -13.87 6.14 -8.84
N LEU A 162 -14.06 5.08 -8.06
CA LEU A 162 -15.34 4.79 -7.41
C LEU A 162 -15.76 5.88 -6.43
N ALA A 163 -14.81 6.41 -5.66
CA ALA A 163 -15.08 7.50 -4.72
C ALA A 163 -15.54 8.78 -5.42
N ILE A 164 -14.90 9.14 -6.54
CA ILE A 164 -15.23 10.36 -7.28
C ILE A 164 -16.61 10.24 -7.93
N HIS A 165 -16.91 9.12 -8.60
CA HIS A 165 -18.23 8.90 -9.19
C HIS A 165 -19.37 8.76 -8.17
N ALA A 166 -19.06 8.44 -6.91
CA ALA A 166 -20.07 8.37 -5.84
C ALA A 166 -20.40 9.74 -5.24
N ASP A 167 -19.54 10.75 -5.49
CA ASP A 167 -19.74 12.13 -5.06
C ASP A 167 -20.41 13.00 -6.16
N ASP A 168 -20.47 12.52 -7.40
CA ASP A 168 -21.12 13.13 -8.56
C ASP A 168 -22.63 12.77 -8.63
#